data_AF-A0A7S1ZZ92-F1
#
_entry.id   AF-A0A7S1ZZ92-F1
#
_cell.length_a   1.000
_cell.length_b   1.000
_cell.length_c   1.000
_cell.angle_alpha   90.00
_cell.angle_beta   90.00
_cell.angle_gamma   90.00
#
_symmetry.space_group_name_H-M   'P 1'
#
loop_
_entity.id
_entity.type
_entity.pdbx_description
1 polymer ?
#
loop_
_entity_poly.entity_id
_entity_poly.type
_entity_poly.pdbx_seq_one_letter_code
_entity_poly.pdbx_strand_id
1 'polypeptide(L)'
;KRADVSMPTTRHQGQRRGGGAPNGSAVPRPVADLLARSGGVQRMTLGCPNLLSNADHGRSRRIGHLSAGLDLLGFFFSLAAAREIAPHLSSVNFVISNSLEEVRGLLLAVWSAIAASLVDSWFPFALASALLSSFSNKVFVEPLVRRASAQASRTVRSHSSFAQLYLRLSSAVPLKAMVPDAMGRAAGRQMNSAIDASRLRAFASVVVAVLLVMTVSVVKPILTAILEAFLHAASLDAWGNW
;
A
#
# COMPACT_ATOMS: atom_id res chain seq x y z
N LYS A 1 11.54 13.45 -51.32
CA LYS A 1 10.83 12.53 -50.39
C LYS A 1 10.49 13.32 -49.11
N ARG A 2 9.27 13.87 -49.03
CA ARG A 2 8.75 14.56 -47.82
C ARG A 2 8.19 13.50 -46.88
N ALA A 3 8.61 13.53 -45.62
CA ALA A 3 8.08 12.67 -44.58
C ALA A 3 6.84 13.34 -43.98
N ASP A 4 5.69 12.68 -44.11
CA ASP A 4 4.44 13.06 -43.44
C ASP A 4 4.58 12.86 -41.93
N VAL A 5 4.55 13.97 -41.20
CA VAL A 5 4.49 14.00 -39.74
C VAL A 5 3.02 13.83 -39.34
N SER A 6 2.66 12.59 -39.00
CA SER A 6 1.34 12.26 -38.45
C SER A 6 1.29 12.68 -36.98
N MET A 7 0.46 13.67 -36.67
CA MET A 7 0.15 14.07 -35.29
C MET A 7 -0.69 12.98 -34.59
N PRO A 8 -0.35 12.58 -33.35
CA PRO A 8 -1.21 11.72 -32.55
C PRO A 8 -2.42 12.51 -32.05
N THR A 9 -3.59 12.23 -32.63
CA THR A 9 -4.88 12.73 -32.16
C THR A 9 -5.25 12.02 -30.86
N THR A 10 -5.00 12.68 -29.73
CA THR A 10 -5.46 12.23 -28.41
C THR A 10 -6.98 12.32 -28.35
N ARG A 11 -7.63 11.19 -28.66
CA ARG A 11 -9.07 10.99 -28.55
C ARG A 11 -9.45 11.02 -27.07
N HIS A 12 -9.90 12.18 -26.59
CA HIS A 12 -10.58 12.29 -25.30
C HIS A 12 -11.89 11.50 -25.38
N GLN A 13 -11.82 10.23 -24.97
CA GLN A 13 -12.98 9.36 -24.85
C GLN A 13 -13.79 9.86 -23.65
N GLY A 14 -14.79 10.71 -23.95
CA GLY A 14 -15.78 11.19 -23.00
C GLY A 14 -16.56 10.01 -22.43
N GLN A 15 -16.14 9.55 -21.26
CA GLN A 15 -16.84 8.54 -20.50
C GLN A 15 -18.10 9.18 -19.91
N ARG A 16 -19.16 9.23 -20.72
CA ARG A 16 -20.54 9.41 -20.27
C ARG A 16 -20.88 8.25 -19.34
N ARG A 17 -20.78 8.47 -18.03
CA ARG A 17 -21.54 7.69 -17.05
C ARG A 17 -22.55 8.62 -16.39
N GLY A 18 -23.82 8.28 -16.62
CA GLY A 18 -24.96 8.97 -16.09
C GLY A 18 -24.99 8.92 -14.57
N GLY A 19 -25.31 10.07 -14.00
CA GLY A 19 -25.87 10.23 -12.68
C GLY A 19 -26.77 11.45 -12.81
N GLY A 20 -28.08 11.23 -12.90
CA GLY A 20 -29.06 12.31 -12.94
C GLY A 20 -28.94 13.14 -11.68
N ALA A 21 -28.52 14.39 -11.83
CA ALA A 21 -28.74 15.42 -10.82
C ALA A 21 -30.03 16.17 -11.21
N PRO A 22 -30.90 16.49 -10.25
CA PRO A 22 -32.18 17.10 -10.50
C PRO A 22 -32.01 18.48 -11.15
N ASN A 23 -32.81 18.72 -12.18
CA ASN A 23 -33.00 20.02 -12.81
C ASN A 23 -33.23 21.10 -11.75
N GLY A 24 -32.31 22.06 -11.59
CA GLY A 24 -32.56 23.16 -10.66
C GLY A 24 -31.46 24.19 -10.41
N SER A 25 -30.19 23.95 -10.73
CA SER A 25 -29.15 24.95 -10.47
C SER A 25 -28.27 25.21 -11.70
N ALA A 26 -28.29 26.45 -12.19
CA ALA A 26 -27.49 26.99 -13.29
C ALA A 26 -25.99 27.12 -12.96
N VAL A 27 -25.42 26.14 -12.24
CA VAL A 27 -24.03 26.13 -11.81
C VAL A 27 -23.20 25.35 -12.85
N PRO A 28 -22.12 25.92 -13.39
CA PRO A 28 -21.24 25.19 -14.30
C PRO A 28 -20.74 23.89 -13.69
N ARG A 29 -20.74 22.80 -14.46
CA ARG A 29 -20.23 21.47 -14.04
C ARG A 29 -18.92 21.49 -13.23
N PRO A 30 -17.85 22.21 -13.61
CA PRO A 30 -16.62 22.22 -12.83
C PRO A 30 -16.77 22.81 -11.42
N VAL A 31 -17.72 23.71 -11.22
CA VAL A 31 -18.04 24.30 -9.91
C VAL A 31 -18.92 23.34 -9.10
N ALA A 32 -19.90 22.71 -9.75
CA ALA A 32 -20.73 21.68 -9.14
C ALA A 32 -19.88 20.48 -8.65
N ASP A 33 -18.90 20.05 -9.45
CA ASP A 33 -17.97 18.98 -9.08
C ASP A 33 -17.10 19.33 -7.87
N LEU A 34 -16.67 20.59 -7.73
CA LEU A 34 -15.93 21.03 -6.55
C LEU A 34 -16.80 21.10 -5.31
N LEU A 35 -18.05 21.57 -5.44
CA LEU A 35 -19.03 21.62 -4.36
C LEU A 35 -19.42 20.21 -3.90
N ALA A 36 -19.52 19.26 -4.83
CA ALA A 36 -19.76 17.86 -4.52
C ALA A 36 -18.57 17.24 -3.77
N ARG A 37 -17.34 17.58 -4.15
CA ARG A 37 -16.11 17.10 -3.48
C ARG A 37 -15.95 17.68 -2.08
N SER A 38 -16.23 18.98 -1.90
CA SER A 38 -16.14 19.64 -0.59
C SER A 38 -17.15 19.13 0.45
N GLY A 39 -18.08 18.24 0.05
CA GLY A 39 -18.94 17.51 0.97
C GLY A 39 -20.22 18.25 1.35
N GLY A 40 -20.63 19.24 0.56
CA GLY A 40 -21.74 20.13 0.89
C GLY A 40 -21.44 21.02 2.10
N VAL A 41 -22.34 21.96 2.38
CA VAL A 41 -22.21 22.94 3.49
C VAL A 41 -22.03 22.24 4.85
N GLN A 42 -22.55 21.03 5.01
CA GLN A 42 -22.58 20.29 6.27
C GLN A 42 -21.24 19.64 6.67
N ARG A 43 -20.32 19.36 5.74
CA ARG A 43 -18.99 18.79 6.07
C ARG A 43 -17.88 19.83 6.20
N MET A 44 -18.10 21.07 5.77
CA MET A 44 -17.12 22.15 5.90
C MET A 44 -16.86 22.56 7.36
N THR A 45 -17.79 22.31 8.28
CA THR A 45 -17.68 22.72 9.69
C THR A 45 -16.92 21.74 10.59
N LEU A 46 -16.70 20.49 10.17
CA LEU A 46 -16.12 19.46 11.04
C LEU A 46 -14.81 18.81 10.54
N GLY A 47 -14.30 19.17 9.35
CA GLY A 47 -13.05 18.58 8.90
C GLY A 47 -12.54 19.09 7.56
N CYS A 48 -11.26 18.83 7.32
CA CYS A 48 -10.57 19.18 6.08
C CYS A 48 -11.39 18.73 4.86
N PRO A 49 -11.75 19.64 3.93
CA PRO A 49 -12.54 19.29 2.76
C PRO A 49 -11.83 18.24 1.92
N ASN A 50 -12.55 17.21 1.49
CA ASN A 50 -12.01 16.15 0.66
C ASN A 50 -11.90 16.67 -0.78
N LEU A 51 -10.68 16.91 -1.28
CA LEU A 51 -10.48 17.46 -2.63
C LEU A 51 -10.49 16.37 -3.72
N LEU A 52 -10.44 15.11 -3.29
CA LEU A 52 -10.34 13.94 -4.15
C LEU A 52 -11.72 13.50 -4.62
N SER A 53 -11.81 13.13 -5.90
CA SER A 53 -13.02 12.49 -6.42
C SER A 53 -13.11 11.03 -5.99
N ASN A 54 -14.30 10.44 -6.11
CA ASN A 54 -14.49 9.00 -5.94
C ASN A 54 -13.62 8.17 -6.90
N ALA A 55 -13.35 8.68 -8.11
CA ALA A 55 -12.45 8.04 -9.06
C ALA A 55 -11.00 8.06 -8.56
N ASP A 56 -10.58 9.17 -7.93
CA ASP A 56 -9.24 9.28 -7.32
C ASP A 56 -9.09 8.32 -6.15
N HIS A 57 -10.13 8.15 -5.31
CA HIS A 57 -10.15 7.14 -4.23
C HIS A 57 -10.06 5.70 -4.76
N GLY A 58 -10.76 5.39 -5.85
CA GLY A 58 -10.65 4.08 -6.49
C GLY A 58 -9.23 3.81 -7.00
N ARG A 59 -8.58 4.84 -7.55
CA ARG A 59 -7.22 4.75 -8.08
C ARG A 59 -6.18 4.65 -6.96
N SER A 60 -6.30 5.45 -5.90
CA SER A 60 -5.41 5.39 -4.73
C SER A 60 -5.46 4.01 -4.08
N ARG A 61 -6.66 3.43 -3.92
CA ARG A 61 -6.85 2.08 -3.38
C ARG A 61 -6.16 1.00 -4.21
N ARG A 62 -6.24 1.08 -5.55
CA ARG A 62 -5.56 0.12 -6.44
C ARG A 62 -4.04 0.24 -6.34
N ILE A 63 -3.51 1.46 -6.30
CA ILE A 63 -2.07 1.70 -6.15
C ILE A 63 -1.58 1.22 -4.78
N GLY A 64 -2.32 1.51 -3.71
CA GLY A 64 -1.99 1.05 -2.36
C GLY A 64 -1.99 -0.47 -2.23
N HIS A 65 -2.98 -1.16 -2.83
CA HIS A 65 -3.01 -2.63 -2.87
C HIS A 65 -1.83 -3.24 -3.62
N LEU A 66 -1.44 -2.65 -4.76
CA LEU A 66 -0.26 -3.11 -5.51
C LEU A 66 1.02 -2.92 -4.69
N SER A 67 1.18 -1.78 -4.03
CA SER A 67 2.34 -1.50 -3.17
C SER A 67 2.40 -2.47 -2.00
N ALA A 68 1.29 -2.68 -1.30
CA ALA A 68 1.21 -3.61 -0.18
C ALA A 68 1.50 -5.06 -0.62
N GLY A 69 1.04 -5.46 -1.81
CA GLY A 69 1.33 -6.78 -2.37
C GLY A 69 2.83 -7.00 -2.60
N LEU A 70 3.53 -6.00 -3.14
CA LEU A 70 4.99 -6.05 -3.31
C LEU A 70 5.73 -6.08 -1.98
N ASP A 71 5.30 -5.28 -1.00
CA ASP A 71 5.90 -5.28 0.34
C ASP A 71 5.73 -6.62 1.04
N LEU A 72 4.55 -7.23 0.94
CA LEU A 72 4.29 -8.56 1.47
C LEU A 72 5.15 -9.62 0.79
N LEU A 73 5.27 -9.58 -0.53
CA LEU A 73 6.12 -10.49 -1.27
C LEU A 73 7.57 -10.39 -0.78
N GLY A 74 8.08 -9.16 -0.63
CA GLY A 74 9.41 -8.91 -0.07
C GLY A 74 9.56 -9.41 1.36
N PHE A 75 8.55 -9.19 2.20
CA PHE A 75 8.52 -9.68 3.58
C PHE A 75 8.55 -11.21 3.64
N PHE A 76 7.72 -11.90 2.85
CA PHE A 76 7.69 -13.37 2.80
C PHE A 76 9.02 -13.95 2.33
N PHE A 77 9.63 -13.37 1.30
CA PHE A 77 10.95 -13.79 0.85
C PHE A 77 12.04 -13.52 1.89
N SER A 78 11.97 -12.40 2.60
CA SER A 78 12.89 -12.11 3.70
C SER A 78 12.73 -13.07 4.88
N LEU A 79 11.49 -13.48 5.18
CA LEU A 79 11.19 -14.43 6.26
C LEU A 79 11.64 -15.84 5.88
N ALA A 80 11.44 -16.24 4.61
CA ALA A 80 11.95 -17.50 4.09
C ALA A 80 13.48 -17.54 4.14
N ALA A 81 14.14 -16.45 3.74
CA ALA A 81 15.58 -16.29 3.86
C ALA A 81 16.06 -16.36 5.32
N ALA A 82 15.37 -15.69 6.25
CA ALA A 82 15.69 -15.73 7.68
C ALA A 82 15.50 -17.13 8.29
N ARG A 83 14.48 -17.87 7.86
CA ARG A 83 14.22 -19.25 8.33
C ARG A 83 15.32 -20.23 7.90
N GLU A 84 15.86 -20.06 6.70
CA GLU A 84 16.99 -20.87 6.21
C GLU A 84 18.29 -20.58 6.96
N ILE A 85 18.54 -19.34 7.37
CA ILE A 85 19.75 -18.99 8.15
C ILE A 85 19.59 -19.34 9.64
N ALA A 86 18.36 -19.36 10.18
CA ALA A 86 18.09 -19.65 11.60
C ALA A 86 18.83 -20.89 12.18
N PRO A 87 18.85 -22.07 11.53
CA PRO A 87 19.60 -23.21 12.03
C PRO A 87 21.12 -22.95 12.05
N HIS A 88 21.66 -22.21 11.08
CA HIS A 88 23.09 -21.86 11.02
C HIS A 88 23.49 -20.77 12.03
N LEU A 89 22.55 -19.94 12.49
CA LEU A 89 22.80 -18.95 13.54
C LEU A 89 22.73 -19.57 14.93
N SER A 90 21.92 -20.61 15.13
CA SER A 90 21.82 -21.31 16.42
C SER A 90 23.11 -22.02 16.84
N SER A 91 24.02 -22.31 15.90
CA SER A 91 25.35 -22.84 16.18
C SER A 91 26.38 -21.75 16.54
N VAL A 92 26.06 -20.47 16.31
CA VAL A 92 26.90 -19.33 16.69
C VAL A 92 26.43 -18.84 18.05
N ASN A 93 27.09 -19.29 19.12
CA ASN A 93 26.83 -18.81 20.48
C ASN A 93 26.98 -17.28 20.52
N PHE A 94 25.85 -16.56 20.61
CA PHE A 94 25.81 -15.11 20.65
C PHE A 94 26.11 -14.63 22.07
N VAL A 95 27.37 -14.74 22.48
CA VAL A 95 27.85 -14.10 23.71
C VAL A 95 27.98 -12.62 23.41
N ILE A 96 27.15 -11.80 24.05
CA ILE A 96 27.18 -10.34 23.94
C ILE A 96 28.45 -9.86 24.66
N SER A 97 29.53 -9.76 23.90
CA SER A 97 30.81 -9.29 24.43
C SER A 97 31.14 -7.88 23.92
N ASN A 98 31.77 -7.08 24.78
CA ASN A 98 32.00 -5.63 24.57
C ASN A 98 33.25 -5.30 23.74
N SER A 99 33.85 -6.29 23.06
CA SER A 99 35.10 -6.12 22.29
C SER A 99 34.83 -5.95 20.79
N LEU A 100 35.45 -4.93 20.19
CA LEU A 100 35.34 -4.64 18.75
C LEU A 100 35.92 -5.77 17.87
N GLU A 101 36.92 -6.50 18.39
CA GLU A 101 37.50 -7.67 17.72
C GLU A 101 36.57 -8.90 17.79
N GLU A 102 35.79 -9.04 18.86
CA GLU A 102 34.76 -10.08 18.96
C GLU A 102 33.56 -9.76 18.07
N VAL A 103 33.16 -8.48 17.95
CA VAL A 103 32.14 -8.05 16.98
C VAL A 103 32.57 -8.38 15.56
N ARG A 104 33.83 -8.17 15.21
CA ARG A 104 34.37 -8.52 13.88
C ARG A 104 34.42 -10.03 13.67
N GLY A 105 34.81 -10.80 14.69
CA GLY A 105 34.76 -12.27 14.67
C GLY A 105 33.34 -12.80 14.48
N LEU A 106 32.36 -12.20 15.16
CA LEU A 106 30.94 -12.55 15.05
C LEU A 106 30.39 -12.16 13.67
N LEU A 107 30.77 -10.99 13.14
CA LEU A 107 30.43 -10.56 11.77
C LEU A 107 31.00 -11.53 10.72
N LEU A 108 32.25 -11.97 10.88
CA LEU A 108 32.88 -12.94 9.99
C LEU A 108 32.23 -14.32 10.10
N ALA A 109 31.85 -14.76 11.29
CA ALA A 109 31.14 -16.03 11.52
C ALA A 109 29.73 -16.01 10.93
N VAL A 110 29.02 -14.89 11.05
CA VAL A 110 27.73 -14.69 10.39
C VAL A 110 27.92 -14.66 8.87
N TRP A 111 28.96 -14.00 8.37
CA TRP A 111 29.25 -13.93 6.94
C TRP A 111 29.66 -15.27 6.36
N SER A 112 30.42 -16.09 7.10
CA SER A 112 30.78 -17.44 6.68
C SER A 112 29.59 -18.39 6.72
N ALA A 113 28.69 -18.28 7.70
CA ALA A 113 27.43 -19.02 7.73
C ALA A 113 26.52 -18.64 6.55
N ILE A 114 26.44 -17.35 6.22
CA ILE A 114 25.74 -16.88 5.03
C ILE A 114 26.40 -17.43 3.76
N ALA A 115 27.73 -17.33 3.64
CA ALA A 115 28.49 -17.84 2.49
C ALA A 115 28.40 -19.37 2.33
N ALA A 116 28.29 -20.13 3.41
CA ALA A 116 28.07 -21.57 3.38
C ALA A 116 26.64 -21.91 2.91
N SER A 117 25.63 -21.16 3.37
CA SER A 117 24.24 -21.33 2.92
C SER A 117 24.03 -20.98 1.44
N LEU A 118 24.92 -20.18 0.87
CA LEU A 118 24.89 -19.76 -0.54
C LEU A 118 25.17 -20.89 -1.54
N VAL A 119 25.84 -21.96 -1.11
CA VAL A 119 26.26 -23.07 -1.99
C VAL A 119 25.17 -24.13 -2.13
N ASP A 120 24.36 -24.36 -1.09
CA ASP A 120 23.38 -25.46 -1.04
C ASP A 120 21.90 -25.04 -0.84
N SER A 121 21.59 -23.77 -0.56
CA SER A 121 20.23 -23.32 -0.23
C SER A 121 19.60 -22.39 -1.28
N TRP A 122 18.27 -22.27 -1.24
CA TRP A 122 17.46 -21.31 -2.01
C TRP A 122 17.61 -19.86 -1.52
N PHE A 123 18.41 -19.66 -0.48
CA PHE A 123 18.70 -18.38 0.16
C PHE A 123 19.04 -17.22 -0.81
N PRO A 124 20.00 -17.33 -1.77
CA PRO A 124 20.33 -16.23 -2.66
C PRO A 124 19.17 -15.86 -3.59
N PHE A 125 18.36 -16.83 -3.99
CA PHE A 125 17.16 -16.58 -4.82
C PHE A 125 16.07 -15.84 -4.03
N ALA A 126 15.86 -16.22 -2.77
CA ALA A 126 14.92 -15.53 -1.88
C ALA A 126 15.39 -14.11 -1.52
N LEU A 127 16.69 -13.92 -1.29
CA LEU A 127 17.27 -12.60 -1.05
C LEU A 127 17.17 -11.72 -2.29
N ALA A 128 17.52 -12.27 -3.46
CA ALA A 128 17.42 -11.57 -4.74
C ALA A 128 15.98 -11.18 -5.05
N SER A 129 15.00 -12.05 -4.81
CA SER A 129 13.57 -11.74 -5.03
C SER A 129 13.05 -10.69 -4.03
N ALA A 130 13.49 -10.72 -2.77
CA ALA A 130 13.17 -9.67 -1.79
C ALA A 130 13.71 -8.30 -2.21
N LEU A 131 14.98 -8.26 -2.65
CA LEU A 131 15.60 -7.04 -3.19
C LEU A 131 14.89 -6.58 -4.46
N LEU A 132 14.61 -7.50 -5.38
CA LEU A 132 13.90 -7.21 -6.62
C LEU A 132 12.50 -6.67 -6.35
N SER A 133 11.81 -7.18 -5.32
CA SER A 133 10.51 -6.64 -4.89
C SER A 133 10.64 -5.21 -4.35
N SER A 134 11.66 -4.94 -3.54
CA SER A 134 11.95 -3.60 -3.02
C SER A 134 12.29 -2.60 -4.14
N PHE A 135 13.15 -3.00 -5.07
CA PHE A 135 13.48 -2.21 -6.26
C PHE A 135 12.26 -2.01 -7.16
N SER A 136 11.46 -3.05 -7.36
CA SER A 136 10.21 -2.99 -8.13
C SER A 136 9.24 -1.97 -7.54
N ASN A 137 9.12 -1.90 -6.21
CA ASN A 137 8.27 -0.91 -5.54
C ASN A 137 8.75 0.53 -5.87
N LYS A 138 10.06 0.79 -5.81
CA LYS A 138 10.62 2.10 -6.19
C LYS A 138 10.45 2.43 -7.68
N VAL A 139 10.68 1.46 -8.56
CA VAL A 139 10.66 1.69 -10.02
C VAL A 139 9.24 1.78 -10.58
N PHE A 140 8.30 0.99 -10.07
CA PHE A 140 6.94 0.91 -10.63
C PHE A 140 5.91 1.68 -9.82
N VAL A 141 5.93 1.60 -8.49
CA VAL A 141 4.88 2.21 -7.66
C VAL A 141 5.12 3.69 -7.46
N GLU A 142 6.36 4.10 -7.17
CA GLU A 142 6.68 5.51 -6.96
C GLU A 142 6.28 6.43 -8.13
N PRO A 143 6.57 6.12 -9.41
CA PRO A 143 6.11 6.98 -10.50
C PRO A 143 4.58 6.95 -10.66
N LEU A 144 3.89 5.87 -10.30
CA LEU A 144 2.43 5.82 -10.32
C LEU A 144 1.83 6.75 -9.24
N VAL A 145 2.40 6.74 -8.04
CA VAL A 145 2.02 7.65 -6.95
C VAL A 145 2.25 9.10 -7.36
N ARG A 146 3.44 9.42 -7.90
CA ARG A 146 3.78 10.77 -8.39
C ARG A 146 2.85 11.22 -9.51
N ARG A 147 2.53 10.35 -10.48
CA ARG A 147 1.58 10.65 -11.56
C ARG A 147 0.17 10.88 -11.03
N ALA A 148 -0.29 10.05 -10.08
CA ALA A 148 -1.61 10.17 -9.50
C ALA A 148 -1.77 11.47 -8.68
N SER A 149 -0.78 11.81 -7.85
CA SER A 149 -0.79 13.05 -7.07
C SER A 149 -0.64 14.30 -7.95
N ALA A 150 0.21 14.26 -8.99
CA ALA A 150 0.32 15.35 -9.96
C ALA A 150 -0.98 15.55 -10.75
N GLN A 151 -1.65 14.47 -11.16
CA GLN A 151 -2.93 14.55 -11.85
C GLN A 151 -4.01 15.16 -10.93
N ALA A 152 -4.15 14.66 -9.70
CA ALA A 152 -5.08 15.21 -8.72
C ALA A 152 -4.82 16.71 -8.47
N SER A 153 -3.55 17.10 -8.31
CA SER A 153 -3.14 18.50 -8.12
C SER A 153 -3.53 19.38 -9.32
N ARG A 154 -3.29 18.92 -10.55
CA ARG A 154 -3.63 19.65 -11.78
C ARG A 154 -5.14 19.80 -11.96
N THR A 155 -5.89 18.72 -11.72
CA THR A 155 -7.35 18.73 -11.80
C THR A 155 -7.91 19.73 -10.80
N VAL A 156 -7.54 19.64 -9.52
CA VAL A 156 -8.02 20.57 -8.49
C VAL A 156 -7.59 22.01 -8.76
N ARG A 157 -6.36 22.25 -9.24
CA ARG A 157 -5.90 23.59 -9.65
C ARG A 157 -6.75 24.16 -10.79
N SER A 158 -7.05 23.37 -11.81
CA SER A 158 -7.89 23.80 -12.95
C SER A 158 -9.33 24.10 -12.54
N HIS A 159 -9.92 23.24 -11.70
CA HIS A 159 -11.28 23.47 -11.20
C HIS A 159 -11.34 24.70 -10.28
N SER A 160 -10.35 24.88 -9.40
CA SER A 160 -10.31 26.03 -8.48
C SER A 160 -10.05 27.34 -9.22
N SER A 161 -9.22 27.36 -10.27
CA SER A 161 -9.07 28.55 -11.12
C SER A 161 -10.38 28.90 -11.85
N PHE A 162 -11.12 27.89 -12.31
CA PHE A 162 -12.43 28.11 -12.94
C PHE A 162 -13.46 28.63 -11.93
N ALA A 163 -13.52 28.03 -10.74
CA ALA A 163 -14.41 28.48 -9.66
C ALA A 163 -14.06 29.90 -9.21
N GLN A 164 -12.77 30.25 -9.15
CA GLN A 164 -12.33 31.60 -8.85
C GLN A 164 -12.80 32.62 -9.90
N LEU A 165 -12.70 32.26 -11.19
CA LEU A 165 -13.17 33.12 -12.28
C LEU A 165 -14.70 33.27 -12.23
N TYR A 166 -15.42 32.17 -11.99
CA TYR A 166 -16.88 32.19 -11.84
C TYR A 166 -17.31 33.05 -10.64
N LEU A 167 -16.68 32.90 -9.48
CA LEU A 167 -16.97 33.72 -8.30
C LEU A 167 -16.66 35.19 -8.53
N ARG A 168 -15.55 35.52 -9.23
CA ARG A 168 -15.25 36.90 -9.61
C ARG A 168 -16.35 37.48 -10.51
N LEU A 169 -16.86 36.70 -11.46
CA LEU A 169 -17.96 37.12 -12.34
C LEU A 169 -19.28 37.28 -11.59
N SER A 170 -19.61 36.37 -10.66
CA SER A 170 -20.91 36.36 -9.99
C SER A 170 -21.00 37.29 -8.78
N SER A 171 -19.87 37.56 -8.10
CA SER A 171 -19.86 38.31 -6.85
C SER A 171 -19.00 39.58 -6.87
N ALA A 172 -18.26 39.85 -7.95
CA ALA A 172 -17.28 40.94 -8.05
C ALA A 172 -16.21 40.95 -6.94
N VAL A 173 -16.06 39.86 -6.17
CA VAL A 173 -15.12 39.80 -5.05
C VAL A 173 -13.70 39.46 -5.54
N PRO A 174 -12.67 40.25 -5.18
CA PRO A 174 -11.29 39.95 -5.52
C PRO A 174 -10.77 38.76 -4.70
N LEU A 175 -10.70 37.59 -5.34
CA LEU A 175 -10.07 36.40 -4.77
C LEU A 175 -8.54 36.42 -4.92
N LYS A 176 -7.81 35.99 -3.89
CA LYS A 176 -6.34 35.88 -3.88
C LYS A 176 -5.86 34.92 -4.98
N ALA A 177 -4.84 35.32 -5.74
CA ALA A 177 -4.30 34.52 -6.86
C ALA A 177 -3.63 33.20 -6.40
N MET A 178 -3.23 33.09 -5.14
CA MET A 178 -2.56 31.89 -4.59
C MET A 178 -3.49 30.71 -4.25
N VAL A 179 -4.81 30.91 -4.23
CA VAL A 179 -5.77 29.88 -3.79
C VAL A 179 -5.71 28.60 -4.65
N PRO A 180 -5.67 28.66 -6.00
CA PRO A 180 -5.62 27.46 -6.83
C PRO A 180 -4.35 26.62 -6.61
N ASP A 181 -3.22 27.29 -6.38
CA ASP A 181 -1.93 26.63 -6.15
C ASP A 181 -1.86 25.99 -4.77
N ALA A 182 -2.45 26.63 -3.75
CA ALA A 182 -2.57 26.06 -2.42
C ALA A 182 -3.49 24.83 -2.43
N MET A 183 -4.66 24.92 -3.08
CA MET A 183 -5.60 23.80 -3.21
C MET A 183 -5.02 22.64 -4.01
N GLY A 184 -4.31 22.92 -5.11
CA GLY A 184 -3.62 21.88 -5.89
C GLY A 184 -2.59 21.12 -5.04
N ARG A 185 -1.75 21.84 -4.28
CA ARG A 185 -0.77 21.23 -3.37
C ARG A 185 -1.44 20.42 -2.26
N ALA A 186 -2.53 20.93 -1.67
CA ALA A 186 -3.30 20.23 -0.66
C ALA A 186 -3.90 18.93 -1.21
N ALA A 187 -4.46 18.95 -2.42
CA ALA A 187 -5.00 17.76 -3.09
C ALA A 187 -3.92 16.70 -3.36
N GLY A 188 -2.74 17.11 -3.81
CA GLY A 188 -1.60 16.20 -3.97
C GLY A 188 -1.18 15.52 -2.67
N ARG A 189 -1.12 16.27 -1.57
CA ARG A 189 -0.84 15.73 -0.22
C ARG A 189 -1.94 14.78 0.25
N GLN A 190 -3.22 15.14 0.06
CA GLN A 190 -4.34 14.26 0.37
C GLN A 190 -4.26 12.95 -0.41
N MET A 191 -3.92 13.01 -1.70
CA MET A 191 -3.76 11.81 -2.53
C MET A 191 -2.65 10.90 -1.99
N ASN A 192 -1.49 11.46 -1.64
CA ASN A 192 -0.40 10.67 -1.04
C ASN A 192 -0.84 10.04 0.29
N SER A 193 -1.47 10.82 1.17
CA SER A 193 -1.96 10.30 2.46
C SER A 193 -3.01 9.20 2.30
N ALA A 194 -3.87 9.29 1.28
CA ALA A 194 -4.86 8.26 0.98
C ALA A 194 -4.20 6.98 0.46
N ILE A 195 -3.15 7.11 -0.35
CA ILE A 195 -2.35 5.98 -0.83
C ILE A 195 -1.65 5.30 0.36
N ASP A 196 -0.98 6.06 1.23
CA ASP A 196 -0.30 5.52 2.41
C ASP A 196 -1.26 4.81 3.37
N ALA A 197 -2.42 5.43 3.64
CA ALA A 197 -3.45 4.81 4.46
C ALA A 197 -3.98 3.50 3.84
N SER A 198 -4.15 3.47 2.51
CA SER A 198 -4.60 2.25 1.81
C SER A 198 -3.54 1.15 1.81
N ARG A 199 -2.25 1.51 1.70
CA ARG A 199 -1.11 0.59 1.83
C ARG A 199 -1.05 -0.02 3.22
N LEU A 200 -1.15 0.80 4.28
CA LEU A 200 -1.15 0.34 5.67
C LEU A 200 -2.33 -0.60 5.97
N ARG A 201 -3.54 -0.24 5.51
CA ARG A 201 -4.73 -1.10 5.69
C ARG A 201 -4.61 -2.43 4.96
N ALA A 202 -4.11 -2.42 3.73
CA ALA A 202 -3.88 -3.64 2.97
C ALA A 202 -2.85 -4.54 3.67
N PHE A 203 -1.73 -3.97 4.11
CA PHE A 203 -0.71 -4.68 4.89
C PHE A 203 -1.30 -5.28 6.17
N ALA A 204 -1.97 -4.48 6.99
CA ALA A 204 -2.61 -4.94 8.23
C ALA A 204 -3.63 -6.06 7.97
N SER A 205 -4.45 -5.95 6.91
CA SER A 205 -5.43 -6.98 6.58
C SER A 205 -4.78 -8.32 6.22
N VAL A 206 -3.64 -8.30 5.53
CA VAL A 206 -2.92 -9.53 5.19
C VAL A 206 -2.22 -10.11 6.41
N VAL A 207 -1.59 -9.28 7.25
CA VAL A 207 -0.97 -9.76 8.50
C VAL A 207 -2.02 -10.44 9.39
N VAL A 208 -3.20 -9.84 9.55
CA VAL A 208 -4.30 -10.45 10.30
C VAL A 208 -4.75 -11.76 9.65
N ALA A 209 -4.89 -11.82 8.33
CA ALA A 209 -5.26 -13.04 7.63
C ALA A 209 -4.21 -14.15 7.83
N VAL A 210 -2.91 -13.82 7.77
CA VAL A 210 -1.81 -14.76 8.00
C VAL A 210 -1.81 -15.26 9.44
N LEU A 211 -1.99 -14.37 10.43
CA LEU A 211 -2.10 -14.75 11.85
C LEU A 211 -3.30 -15.67 12.09
N LEU A 212 -4.44 -15.42 11.43
CA LEU A 212 -5.60 -16.32 11.49
C LEU A 212 -5.29 -17.69 10.88
N VAL A 213 -4.61 -17.75 9.73
CA VAL A 213 -4.21 -19.03 9.13
C VAL A 213 -3.22 -19.77 10.03
N MET A 214 -2.24 -19.08 10.60
CA MET A 214 -1.25 -19.67 11.51
C MET A 214 -1.89 -20.20 12.79
N THR A 215 -2.77 -19.43 13.41
CA THR A 215 -3.51 -19.88 14.61
C THR A 215 -4.37 -21.10 14.32
N VAL A 216 -5.10 -21.12 13.21
CA VAL A 216 -5.88 -22.31 12.79
C VAL A 216 -4.96 -23.51 12.49
N SER A 217 -3.79 -23.27 11.90
CA SER A 217 -2.82 -24.32 11.59
C SER A 217 -2.12 -24.89 12.82
N VAL A 218 -1.98 -24.13 13.90
CA VAL A 218 -1.42 -24.60 15.18
C VAL A 218 -2.48 -25.30 16.04
N VAL A 219 -3.74 -24.85 15.96
CA VAL A 219 -4.84 -25.49 16.70
C VAL A 219 -5.09 -26.91 16.20
N LYS A 220 -5.00 -27.17 14.89
CA LYS A 220 -5.20 -28.51 14.32
C LYS A 220 -4.28 -29.60 14.93
N PRO A 221 -2.94 -29.48 14.92
CA PRO A 221 -2.06 -30.50 15.47
C PRO A 221 -2.23 -30.66 17.00
N ILE A 222 -2.58 -29.59 17.71
CA ILE A 222 -2.90 -29.67 19.15
C ILE A 222 -4.18 -30.48 19.35
N LEU A 223 -5.24 -30.21 18.58
CA LEU A 223 -6.50 -30.94 18.67
C LEU A 223 -6.31 -32.42 18.32
N THR A 224 -5.53 -32.73 17.28
CA THR A 224 -5.25 -34.12 16.90
C THR A 224 -4.44 -34.83 17.98
N ALA A 225 -3.45 -34.17 18.59
CA ALA A 225 -2.67 -34.75 19.69
C ALA A 225 -3.53 -35.00 20.93
N ILE A 226 -4.44 -34.08 21.28
CA ILE A 226 -5.38 -34.28 22.40
C ILE A 226 -6.32 -35.46 22.10
N LEU A 227 -6.86 -35.54 20.87
CA LEU A 227 -7.76 -36.62 20.48
C LEU A 227 -7.05 -37.99 20.51
N GLU A 228 -5.81 -38.05 20.04
CA GLU A 228 -4.98 -39.25 20.04
C GLU A 228 -4.61 -39.69 21.46
N ALA A 229 -4.26 -38.74 22.34
CA ALA A 229 -4.04 -39.00 23.77
C ALA A 229 -5.32 -39.53 24.46
N PHE A 230 -6.49 -38.98 24.10
CA PHE A 230 -7.77 -39.44 24.62
C PHE A 230 -8.12 -40.86 24.12
N LEU A 231 -7.88 -41.14 22.85
CA LEU A 231 -8.06 -42.48 22.27
C LEU A 231 -7.12 -43.51 22.91
N HIS A 232 -5.87 -43.13 23.22
CA HIS A 232 -4.96 -43.97 23.98
C HIS A 232 -5.45 -44.18 25.43
N ALA A 233 -5.92 -43.14 26.11
CA ALA A 233 -6.48 -43.28 27.45
C ALA A 233 -7.77 -44.14 27.47
N ALA A 234 -8.60 -44.04 26.44
CA ALA A 234 -9.81 -44.84 26.29
C ALA A 234 -9.52 -46.29 25.83
N SER A 235 -8.44 -46.55 25.10
CA SER A 235 -8.02 -47.93 24.82
C SER A 235 -7.37 -48.62 26.03
N LEU A 236 -6.94 -47.84 27.03
CA LEU A 236 -6.61 -48.33 28.37
C LEU A 236 -7.84 -48.78 29.17
N ASP A 237 -9.07 -48.75 28.65
CA ASP A 237 -10.22 -49.44 29.28
C ASP A 237 -10.06 -50.99 29.28
N ALA A 238 -8.97 -51.52 28.73
CA ALA A 238 -8.47 -52.87 29.01
C ALA A 238 -8.03 -53.08 30.49
N TRP A 239 -8.03 -52.03 31.31
CA TRP A 239 -7.78 -52.10 32.76
C TRP A 239 -9.00 -52.53 33.58
N GLY A 240 -10.18 -52.69 32.97
CA GLY A 240 -11.40 -53.19 33.64
C GLY A 240 -11.46 -54.70 33.92
N ASN A 241 -10.38 -55.45 33.65
CA ASN A 241 -10.31 -56.91 33.88
C ASN A 241 -9.36 -57.32 35.03
N TRP A 242 -9.20 -56.47 36.05
CA TRP A 242 -8.61 -56.84 37.34
C TRP A 242 -9.65 -56.75 38.46
#